data_AF-A0A8T4Z713-F1
#
_entry.id   AF-A0A8T4Z713-F1
#
_cell.length_a   1.000
_cell.length_b   1.000
_cell.length_c   1.000
_cell.angle_alpha   90.00
_cell.angle_beta   90.00
_cell.angle_gamma   90.00
#
_symmetry.space_group_name_H-M   'P 1'
#
loop_
_entity.id
_entity.type
_entity.pdbx_description
1 polymer ?
#
loop_
_entity_poly.entity_id
_entity_poly.type
_entity_poly.pdbx_seq_one_letter_code
_entity_poly.pdbx_strand_id
1 'polypeptide(L)' 'MRIIIGITGASGMIYAWRLLEVLRQKMLEVYVIMTHPAEKILIHELSKKPSEVYALATGYYDIDDLTSPI' A
#
# COMPACT_ATOMS: atom_id res chain seq x y z
N MET A 1 9.23 0.40 -15.44
CA MET A 1 9.29 1.53 -14.47
C MET A 1 8.76 0.98 -13.16
N ARG A 2 9.52 1.15 -12.07
CA ARG A 2 9.18 0.65 -10.74
C ARG A 2 8.76 1.82 -9.84
N ILE A 3 7.66 1.67 -9.11
CA ILE A 3 7.12 2.69 -8.19
C ILE A 3 7.04 2.10 -6.79
N ILE A 4 7.56 2.83 -5.80
CA ILE A 4 7.44 2.47 -4.38
C ILE A 4 6.42 3.42 -3.75
N ILE A 5 5.44 2.87 -3.04
CA ILE A 5 4.39 3.63 -2.35
C ILE A 5 4.47 3.37 -0.86
N GLY A 6 4.90 4.38 -0.11
CA GLY A 6 4.78 4.41 1.35
C GLY A 6 3.41 4.94 1.76
N ILE A 7 2.68 4.17 2.57
CA ILE A 7 1.40 4.58 3.14
C ILE A 7 1.55 4.75 4.65
N THR A 8 1.33 5.98 5.12
CA THR A 8 1.50 6.36 6.53
C THR A 8 0.16 6.59 7.22
N GLY A 9 0.18 6.68 8.55
CA GLY A 9 -1.00 6.83 9.40
C GLY A 9 -1.62 8.23 9.41
N ALA A 10 -2.04 8.73 8.25
CA ALA A 10 -2.88 9.92 8.13
C ALA A 10 -4.24 9.57 7.52
N SER A 11 -5.23 10.43 7.73
CA SER A 11 -6.55 10.28 7.07
C SER A 11 -6.41 10.41 5.55
N GLY A 12 -7.29 9.72 4.81
CA GLY A 12 -7.29 9.74 3.34
C GLY A 12 -6.77 8.46 2.72
N MET A 13 -6.98 7.30 3.36
CA MET A 13 -6.59 6.00 2.82
C MET A 13 -7.21 5.73 1.44
N ILE A 14 -8.36 6.34 1.13
CA ILE A 14 -9.01 6.26 -0.17
C ILE A 14 -8.09 6.69 -1.33
N TYR A 15 -7.17 7.63 -1.11
CA TYR A 15 -6.24 8.07 -2.14
C TYR A 15 -5.21 6.99 -2.47
N ALA A 16 -4.64 6.34 -1.44
CA ALA A 16 -3.72 5.23 -1.63
C ALA A 16 -4.41 4.04 -2.31
N TRP A 17 -5.61 3.69 -1.86
CA TRP A 17 -6.43 2.65 -2.48
C TRP A 17 -6.65 2.92 -3.97
N ARG A 18 -7.16 4.10 -4.30
CA ARG A 18 -7.50 4.44 -5.68
C ARG A 18 -6.28 4.55 -6.58
N LEU A 19 -5.16 5.05 -6.05
CA LEU A 19 -3.89 5.08 -6.74
C LEU A 19 -3.44 3.66 -7.13
N LEU A 20 -3.46 2.72 -6.18
CA LEU A 20 -3.07 1.33 -6.42
C LEU A 20 -3.95 0.65 -7.47
N GLU A 21 -5.27 0.86 -7.42
CA GLU A 21 -6.19 0.35 -8.45
C GLU A 21 -5.81 0.83 -9.86
N VAL A 22 -5.56 2.13 -10.02
CA VAL A 22 -5.22 2.73 -11.32
C VAL A 22 -3.85 2.26 -11.81
N LEU A 23 -2.85 2.16 -10.93
CA LEU A 23 -1.52 1.68 -11.30
C LEU A 23 -1.53 0.20 -11.70
N ARG A 24 -2.33 -0.62 -11.00
CA ARG A 24 -2.55 -2.03 -11.37
C ARG A 24 -3.21 -2.15 -12.74
N GLN A 25 -4.24 -1.35 -13.03
CA GLN A 25 -4.89 -1.32 -14.36
C GLN A 25 -3.92 -0.95 -15.48
N LYS A 26 -2.93 -0.10 -15.18
CA LYS A 26 -1.86 0.26 -16.12
C LYS A 26 -0.73 -0.76 -16.20
N MET A 27 -0.82 -1.89 -15.48
CA MET A 27 0.18 -2.96 -15.42
C MET A 27 1.57 -2.43 -15.02
N LEU A 28 1.62 -1.44 -14.12
CA LEU A 28 2.87 -0.91 -13.58
C LEU A 28 3.38 -1.78 -12.43
N GLU A 29 4.71 -1.85 -12.30
CA GLU A 29 5.39 -2.55 -11.21
C GLU A 29 5.37 -1.67 -9.95
N VAL A 30 4.59 -2.07 -8.95
CA VAL A 30 4.35 -1.29 -7.73
C VAL A 30 4.66 -2.10 -6.48
N TYR A 31 5.44 -1.52 -5.57
CA TYR A 31 5.70 -2.09 -4.26
C TYR A 31 5.16 -1.19 -3.16
N VAL A 32 4.51 -1.77 -2.16
CA VAL A 32 3.87 -1.03 -1.06
C VAL A 32 4.57 -1.29 0.26
N ILE A 33 4.75 -0.23 1.04
CA ILE A 33 5.18 -0.29 2.44
C ILE A 33 4.13 0.44 3.27
N MET A 34 3.59 -0.22 4.30
CA MET A 34 2.58 0.36 5.19
C MET A 34 3.10 0.46 6.62
N THR A 35 2.92 1.63 7.23
CA THR A 35 3.10 1.76 8.69
C THR A 35 1.94 1.05 9.43
N HIS A 36 2.18 0.55 10.64
CA HIS A 36 1.10 -0.04 11.46
C HIS A 36 -0.08 0.93 11.73
N PRO A 37 0.13 2.25 11.97
CA PRO A 37 -0.97 3.22 12.00
C PRO A 37 -1.78 3.29 10.69
N ALA A 38 -1.16 3.16 9.52
CA ALA A 38 -1.87 3.17 8.23
C ALA A 38 -2.82 1.97 8.10
N GLU A 39 -2.42 0.78 8.59
CA GLU A 39 -3.29 -0.40 8.63
C GLU A 39 -4.55 -0.15 9.46
N LYS A 40 -4.41 0.51 10.62
CA LYS A 40 -5.55 0.88 11.47
C LYS A 40 -6.49 1.87 10.76
N ILE A 41 -5.92 2.86 10.08
CA ILE A 41 -6.71 3.84 9.31
C ILE A 41 -7.42 3.15 8.14
N LEU A 42 -6.79 2.18 7.46
CA LEU A 42 -7.43 1.41 6.40
C LEU A 42 -8.68 0.67 6.88
N ILE A 43 -8.57 -0.01 8.02
CA ILE A 43 -9.69 -0.72 8.62
C ILE A 43 -10.78 0.29 9.04
N HIS A 44 -10.38 1.40 9.66
CA HIS A 44 -11.30 2.42 10.15
C HIS A 44 -12.05 3.17 9.04
N GLU A 45 -11.35 3.63 8.00
CA GLU A 45 -11.93 4.47 6.95
C GLU A 45 -12.61 3.65 5.84
N LEU A 46 -12.08 2.47 5.51
CA LEU A 46 -12.55 1.69 4.35
C LEU A 46 -13.13 0.32 4.70
N SER A 47 -13.09 -0.11 5.97
CA SER A 47 -13.48 -1.46 6.39
C SER A 47 -12.72 -2.57 5.63
N LYS A 48 -11.47 -2.30 5.28
CA LYS A 48 -10.60 -3.18 4.47
C LYS A 48 -9.46 -3.77 5.30
N LYS A 49 -8.97 -4.94 4.90
CA LYS A 49 -7.80 -5.58 5.50
C LYS A 49 -6.51 -5.19 4.75
N PRO A 50 -5.34 -5.11 5.42
CA PRO A 50 -4.06 -4.85 4.75
C PRO A 50 -3.77 -5.79 3.57
N SER A 51 -4.16 -7.07 3.69
CA SER A 51 -4.05 -8.05 2.60
C SER A 51 -4.74 -7.63 1.30
N GLU A 52 -5.83 -6.86 1.39
CA GLU A 52 -6.54 -6.35 0.20
C GLU A 52 -5.74 -5.24 -0.49
N VAL A 53 -5.01 -4.42 0.27
CA VAL A 53 -4.09 -3.42 -0.29
C VAL A 53 -2.91 -4.11 -0.97
N TYR A 54 -2.32 -5.12 -0.33
CA TYR A 54 -1.20 -5.88 -0.90
C TYR A 54 -1.59 -6.58 -2.21
N ALA A 55 -2.84 -7.06 -2.32
CA ALA A 55 -3.35 -7.65 -3.54
C ALA A 55 -3.51 -6.67 -4.72
N LEU A 56 -3.42 -5.35 -4.47
CA LEU A 56 -3.40 -4.32 -5.51
C LEU A 56 -1.99 -3.98 -6.01
N ALA A 57 -0.94 -4.42 -5.31
CA ALA A 57 0.46 -4.16 -5.64
C ALA A 57 1.13 -5.38 -6.30
N THR A 58 2.30 -5.17 -6.89
CA THR A 58 3.19 -6.25 -7.36
C THR A 58 3.84 -6.98 -6.19
N GLY A 59 4.17 -6.25 -5.12
CA GLY A 59 4.70 -6.79 -3.89
C GLY A 59 4.54 -5.82 -2.73
N TYR A 60 4.90 -6.27 -1.53
CA TYR A 60 4.92 -5.44 -0.33
C TYR A 60 6.09 -5.83 0.55
N TYR A 61 6.51 -4.90 1.40
CA TYR A 61 7.54 -5.13 2.41
C TYR A 61 7.07 -4.61 3.75
N ASP A 62 7.54 -5.27 4.80
CA ASP A 62 7.36 -4.79 6.16
C ASP A 62 8.12 -3.46 6.34
N ILE A 63 7.59 -2.55 7.15
CA ILE A 63 8.23 -1.26 7.41
C ILE A 63 9.55 -1.40 8.17
N ASP A 64 9.69 -2.48 8.94
CA ASP A 64 10.88 -2.78 9.74
C ASP A 64 11.88 -3.69 8.99
N ASP A 65 11.58 -4.11 7.74
CA ASP A 65 12.49 -4.90 6.92
C ASP A 65 13.55 -4.04 6.23
N LEU A 66 14.68 -3.87 6.93
CA LEU A 66 15.86 -3.16 6.41
C LEU A 66 16.68 -3.97 5.38
N THR A 67 16.31 -5.23 5.12
CA THR A 67 17.01 -6.11 4.18
C THR A 67 16.31 -6.24 2.83
N SER A 68 15.21 -5.50 2.66
CA SER A 68 14.43 -5.47 1.44
C SER A 68 15.30 -5.15 0.20
N PRO A 69 15.05 -5.79 -0.95
CA PRO A 69 15.78 -5.56 -2.20
C PRO A 69 15.30 -4.32 -2.98
N ILE A 70 14.44 -3.48 -2.40
CA ILE A 70 13.95 -2.21 -2.98
C ILE A 70 14.45 -0.98 -2.22
#